data_AF-A0A967Y0C0-F1
#
_entry.id   AF-A0A967Y0C0-F1
#
_cell.length_a   1.000
_cell.length_b   1.000
_cell.length_c   1.000
_cell.angle_alpha   90.00
_cell.angle_beta   90.00
_cell.angle_gamma   90.00
#
_symmetry.space_group_name_H-M   'P 1'
#
loop_
_entity.id
_entity.type
_entity.pdbx_description
1 polymer ?
#
loop_
_entity_poly.entity_id
_entity_poly.type
_entity_poly.pdbx_seq_one_letter_code
_entity_poly.pdbx_strand_id
1 'polypeptide(L)' 'MNLKDPSMRELIDKFQANGGTIWACPPCSARRGYTEADFVDEVTLTGADPLHDLVKEGAATHCC' A
#
# COMPACT_ATOMS: atom_id res chain seq x y z
N MET A 1 7.99 -9.06 21.28
CA MET A 1 6.66 -8.67 20.78
C MET A 1 5.90 -8.09 21.96
N ASN A 2 5.52 -6.82 21.90
CA ASN A 2 4.86 -6.15 23.01
C ASN A 2 3.35 -6.44 22.92
N LEU A 3 2.71 -6.70 24.05
CA LEU A 3 1.30 -7.11 24.11
C LEU A 3 0.32 -6.00 23.66
N LYS A 4 0.84 -4.79 23.41
CA LYS A 4 0.08 -3.58 23.04
C LYS A 4 0.29 -3.13 21.60
N ASP A 5 1.10 -3.86 20.82
CA ASP A 5 1.25 -3.54 19.41
C ASP A 5 -0.05 -3.95 18.70
N PRO A 6 -0.80 -3.00 18.10
CA PRO A 6 -1.98 -3.36 17.32
C PRO A 6 -1.56 -4.31 16.20
N SER A 7 -2.44 -5.23 15.82
CA SER A 7 -2.13 -6.12 14.71
C SER A 7 -1.93 -5.31 13.43
N MET A 8 -1.04 -5.77 12.55
CA MET A 8 -0.79 -5.12 11.26
C MET A 8 -2.10 -4.95 10.45
N ARG A 9 -3.02 -5.90 10.60
CA ARG A 9 -4.34 -5.84 9.98
C ARG A 9 -5.16 -4.65 10.47
N GLU A 10 -5.25 -4.44 11.78
CA GLU A 10 -5.99 -3.30 12.34
C GLU A 10 -5.40 -1.95 11.93
N LEU A 11 -4.09 -1.88 11.72
CA LEU A 11 -3.44 -0.66 11.22
C LEU A 11 -3.79 -0.39 9.76
N ILE A 12 -3.79 -1.43 8.92
CA ILE A 12 -4.17 -1.35 7.50
C ILE A 12 -5.65 -0.96 7.39
N ASP A 13 -6.53 -1.61 8.16
CA ASP A 13 -7.97 -1.32 8.15
C ASP A 13 -8.25 0.13 8.56
N LYS A 14 -7.55 0.63 9.60
CA LYS A 14 -7.65 2.05 10.00
C LYS A 14 -7.10 3.00 8.94
N PHE A 15 -6.03 2.64 8.23
CA PHE A 15 -5.49 3.48 7.15
C PHE A 15 -6.49 3.59 5.99
N GLN A 16 -7.06 2.47 5.57
CA GLN A 16 -8.10 2.46 4.53
C GLN A 16 -9.37 3.20 4.96
N ALA A 17 -9.81 3.02 6.22
CA ALA A 17 -10.97 3.73 6.77
C ALA A 17 -10.79 5.26 6.80
N ASN A 18 -9.55 5.76 6.84
CA ASN A 18 -9.23 7.18 6.75
C ASN A 18 -9.03 7.69 5.30
N GLY A 19 -9.34 6.86 4.30
CA GLY A 19 -9.23 7.20 2.88
C GLY A 19 -7.85 6.91 2.27
N GLY A 20 -7.00 6.15 2.96
CA GLY A 20 -5.70 5.75 2.46
C GLY A 20 -5.81 4.70 1.35
N THR A 21 -5.35 5.02 0.14
CA THR A 21 -5.29 4.06 -0.98
C THR A 21 -3.97 3.31 -0.95
N ILE A 22 -4.01 1.98 -1.10
CA ILE A 22 -2.83 1.13 -1.11
C ILE A 22 -2.54 0.65 -2.53
N TRP A 23 -1.32 0.89 -2.98
CA TRP A 23 -0.86 0.45 -4.29
C TRP A 23 0.24 -0.58 -4.18
N ALA A 24 0.17 -1.60 -5.04
CA ALA A 24 1.21 -2.60 -5.17
C ALA A 24 1.82 -2.55 -6.57
N CYS A 25 3.15 -2.56 -6.64
CA CYS A 25 3.88 -2.45 -7.90
C CYS A 25 3.87 -3.82 -8.63
N PRO A 26 3.31 -3.92 -9.86
CA PRO A 26 3.17 -5.18 -10.58
C PRO A 26 4.46 -6.01 -10.71
N PRO A 27 5.62 -5.45 -11.13
CA PRO A 27 6.86 -6.24 -11.20
C PRO A 27 7.36 -6.68 -9.83
N CYS A 28 7.08 -5.93 -8.75
CA CYS A 28 7.45 -6.30 -7.39
C CYS A 28 6.60 -7.44 -6.84
N SER A 29 5.31 -7.46 -7.16
CA SER A 29 4.36 -8.51 -6.79
C SER A 29 4.64 -9.80 -7.56
N ALA A 30 4.85 -9.70 -8.88
CA ALA A 30 5.19 -10.84 -9.74
C ALA A 30 6.49 -11.53 -9.30
N ARG A 31 7.55 -10.78 -8.95
CA ARG A 31 8.81 -11.36 -8.46
C ARG A 31 8.67 -12.09 -7.12
N ARG A 32 7.67 -11.74 -6.32
CA ARG A 32 7.37 -12.38 -5.02
C ARG A 32 6.32 -13.48 -5.14
N GLY A 33 5.73 -13.66 -6.32
CA GLY A 33 4.66 -14.63 -6.56
C GLY A 33 3.31 -14.23 -5.97
N TYR A 34 3.11 -12.96 -5.63
CA TYR A 34 1.83 -12.46 -5.12
C TYR A 34 0.90 -12.14 -6.28
N THR A 35 -0.32 -12.64 -6.18
CA THR A 35 -1.42 -12.35 -7.08
C THR A 35 -2.41 -11.39 -6.42
N GLU A 36 -3.36 -10.87 -7.18
CA GLU A 36 -4.41 -9.98 -6.65
C GLU A 36 -5.21 -10.64 -5.51
N ALA A 37 -5.30 -11.98 -5.51
CA ALA A 37 -5.99 -12.75 -4.46
C ALA A 37 -5.22 -12.82 -3.13
N ASP A 38 -3.92 -12.48 -3.12
CA ASP A 38 -3.08 -12.48 -1.92
C ASP A 38 -3.09 -11.12 -1.20
N PHE A 39 -3.67 -10.09 -1.83
CA PHE A 39 -3.76 -8.76 -1.25
C PHE A 39 -5.03 -8.58 -0.41
N VAL A 40 -4.95 -7.65 0.55
CA VAL A 40 -6.11 -7.16 1.30
C VAL A 40 -7.04 -6.39 0.36
N ASP A 41 -8.31 -6.26 0.74
CA ASP A 41 -9.32 -5.54 -0.04
C ASP A 41 -8.84 -4.13 -0.43
N GLU A 42 -9.25 -3.68 -1.62
CA GLU A 42 -8.95 -2.35 -2.20
C GLU A 42 -7.48 -2.07 -2.56
N VAL A 43 -6.59 -3.08 -2.59
CA VAL A 43 -5.23 -2.91 -3.13
C VAL A 43 -5.26 -2.91 -4.65
N THR A 44 -4.82 -1.80 -5.26
CA THR A 44 -4.70 -1.71 -6.72
C THR A 44 -3.28 -2.04 -7.16
N LEU A 45 -3.14 -2.98 -8.09
CA LEU A 45 -1.88 -3.18 -8.80
C LEU A 45 -1.67 -2.03 -9.79
N THR A 46 -0.76 -1.11 -9.46
CA THR A 46 -0.52 0.07 -10.29
C THR A 46 0.97 0.32 -10.53
N GLY A 47 1.27 0.86 -11.70
CA GLY A 47 2.64 1.17 -12.13
C GLY A 47 3.24 2.38 -11.42
N ALA A 48 4.45 2.76 -11.82
CA ALA A 48 5.15 3.92 -11.26
C ALA A 48 4.58 5.27 -11.75
N ASP A 49 3.83 5.30 -12.85
CA ASP A 49 3.31 6.53 -13.46
C ASP A 49 2.36 7.32 -12.54
N PRO A 50 1.28 6.75 -11.96
CA PRO A 50 0.40 7.49 -11.06
C PRO A 50 1.10 7.92 -9.76
N LEU A 51 2.09 7.17 -9.29
CA LEU A 51 2.94 7.60 -8.18
C LEU A 51 3.76 8.84 -8.57
N HIS A 52 4.36 8.83 -9.77
CA HIS A 52 5.18 9.93 -10.25
C HIS A 52 4.37 11.22 -10.45
N ASP A 53 3.13 11.11 -10.92
CA ASP A 53 2.26 12.27 -11.10
C ASP A 53 1.85 12.88 -9.76
N LEU A 54 1.51 12.08 -8.74
CA LEU A 54 1.29 12.58 -7.37
C LEU A 54 2.51 13.33 -6.82
N VAL A 55 3.72 12.79 -7.05
CA VAL A 55 4.96 13.44 -6.59
C VAL A 55 5.19 14.78 -7.30
N LYS A 56 4.89 14.87 -8.60
CA LYS A 56 4.96 16.16 -9.34
C LYS A 56 3.94 17.17 -8.85
N GLU A 57 2.76 16.71 -8.45
CA GLU A 57 1.70 17.56 -7.88
C GLU A 57 2.05 18.06 -6.47
N GLY A 58 3.18 17.62 -5.90
CA GLY A 58 3.70 18.07 -4.62
C GLY A 58 3.40 17.13 -3.46
N ALA A 59 3.02 15.87 -3.73
CA ALA A 59 2.87 14.88 -2.68
C ALA A 59 4.21 14.64 -1.96
N ALA A 60 4.18 14.69 -0.64
CA ALA A 60 5.35 14.41 0.18
C ALA A 60 5.66 12.91 0.18
N THR A 61 6.89 12.55 -0.19
CA THR A 61 7.38 11.18 -0.06
C THR A 61 8.00 10.99 1.32
N HIS A 62 7.31 10.29 2.21
CA HIS A 62 7.85 9.95 3.51
C HIS A 62 8.72 8.68 3.42
N CYS A 63 10.02 8.85 3.66
CA CYS A 63 10.99 7.76 3.73
C CYS A 63 10.97 7.14 5.14
N CYS A 64 9.87 6.46 5.47
CA CYS A 64 9.64 5.79 6.76
C CYS A 64 9.57 6.71 8.01
#